data_AF-A0A1G9R8W1-F1
#
_entry.id   AF-A0A1G9R8W1-F1
#
_cell.length_a   1.000
_cell.length_b   1.000
_cell.length_c   1.000
_cell.angle_alpha   90.00
_cell.angle_beta   90.00
_cell.angle_gamma   90.00
#
_symmetry.space_group_name_H-M   'P 1'
#
loop_
_entity.id
_entity.type
_entity.pdbx_description
1 polymer ?
#
loop_
_entity_poly.entity_id
_entity_poly.type
_entity_poly.pdbx_seq_one_letter_code
_entity_poly.pdbx_strand_id
1 'polypeptide(L)'
;MTKTRCEVYTRVVGYLSPVSQFNEGKVEEWKDRVDYDRDGGVMLSDISDLKNGQKNIVGITGTRSFNDYDRFKEVMDGFKIDKIVSGGAKGTDKMAERYAVENGIEFEEFLPEWNKYGKAAGPIRNIKIVAASEIILAFHDGKSRGTQSTIDIAYKAGKTIKIFDISVVSRDV
;
A
#
# COMPACT_ATOMS: atom_id res chain seq x y z
N MET A 1 15.14 31.69 40.09
CA MET A 1 14.42 30.43 39.80
C MET A 1 14.69 30.05 38.34
N THR A 2 15.52 29.04 38.10
CA THR A 2 15.82 28.52 36.76
C THR A 2 14.63 27.70 36.28
N LYS A 3 13.94 28.14 35.22
CA LYS A 3 12.79 27.40 34.67
C LYS A 3 13.29 26.13 33.99
N THR A 4 12.79 24.97 34.41
CA THR A 4 13.03 23.69 33.72
C THR A 4 12.18 23.63 32.44
N ARG A 5 12.78 23.19 31.33
CA ARG A 5 12.09 23.09 30.03
C ARG A 5 11.08 21.94 30.09
N CYS A 6 9.81 22.22 29.82
CA CYS A 6 8.78 21.18 29.73
C CYS A 6 8.99 20.34 28.46
N GLU A 7 8.99 19.02 28.60
CA GLU A 7 8.98 18.09 27.46
C GLU A 7 7.56 17.58 27.20
N VAL A 8 7.16 17.59 25.93
CA VAL A 8 5.89 17.02 25.47
C VAL A 8 6.13 15.55 25.14
N TYR A 9 5.30 14.67 25.71
CA TYR A 9 5.36 13.22 25.50
C TYR A 9 4.17 12.76 24.67
N THR A 10 4.38 11.77 23.81
CA THR A 10 3.29 11.11 23.08
C THR A 10 3.26 9.62 23.44
N ARG A 11 2.04 9.07 23.59
CA ARG A 11 1.84 7.63 23.85
C ARG A 11 1.71 6.91 22.52
N VAL A 12 2.79 6.32 22.03
CA VAL A 12 2.79 5.48 20.82
C VAL A 12 2.95 4.03 21.26
N VAL A 13 1.96 3.18 20.96
CA VAL A 13 1.97 1.72 21.24
C VAL A 13 2.37 1.33 22.69
N GLY A 14 1.86 2.08 23.67
CA GLY A 14 2.07 1.77 25.10
C GLY A 14 3.35 2.34 25.74
N TYR A 15 4.17 3.08 24.99
CA TYR A 15 5.36 3.77 25.53
C TYR A 15 5.22 5.29 25.46
N LEU A 16 5.69 5.98 26.49
CA LEU A 16 5.85 7.44 26.50
C LEU A 16 7.26 7.76 26.00
N SER A 17 7.37 8.42 24.85
CA SER A 17 8.66 8.95 24.36
C SER A 17 8.59 10.48 24.26
N PRO A 18 9.65 11.21 24.66
CA PRO A 18 9.72 12.65 24.44
C PRO A 18 9.69 12.95 22.93
N VAL A 19 8.91 13.96 22.52
CA VAL A 19 8.89 14.42 21.11
C VAL A 19 10.29 14.88 20.64
N SER A 20 11.11 15.38 21.57
CA SER A 20 12.51 15.76 21.35
C SER A 20 13.40 14.61 20.89
N GLN A 21 13.01 13.35 21.15
CA GLN A 21 13.77 12.15 20.76
C GLN A 21 13.21 11.47 19.50
N PHE A 22 12.29 12.12 18.77
CA PHE A 22 11.73 11.53 17.56
C PHE A 22 12.79 11.53 16.46
N ASN A 23 13.00 10.38 15.84
CA ASN A 23 13.77 10.32 14.60
C ASN A 23 12.92 10.84 13.43
N GLU A 24 13.55 11.15 12.29
CA GLU A 24 12.86 11.70 11.11
C GLU A 24 11.66 10.84 10.70
N GLY A 25 11.79 9.50 10.73
CA GLY A 25 10.68 8.60 10.39
C GLY A 25 9.47 8.76 11.31
N LYS A 26 9.67 8.97 12.62
CA LYS A 26 8.60 9.19 13.59
C LYS A 26 7.98 10.58 13.47
N VAL A 27 8.74 11.57 12.99
CA VAL A 27 8.24 12.91 12.67
C VAL A 27 7.40 12.90 11.40
N GLU A 28 7.79 12.14 10.38
CA GLU A 28 7.00 11.97 9.14
C GLU A 28 5.73 11.16 9.42
N GLU A 29 5.82 10.04 10.15
CA GLU A 29 4.65 9.32 10.68
C GLU A 29 3.76 10.25 11.54
N TRP A 30 4.38 11.23 12.19
CA TRP A 30 3.80 12.42 12.83
C TRP A 30 2.73 13.11 12.00
N LYS A 31 3.23 13.66 10.89
CA LYS A 31 2.54 14.59 9.98
C LYS A 31 1.45 13.90 9.17
N ASP A 32 1.63 12.62 8.87
CA ASP A 32 0.68 11.81 8.11
C ASP A 32 -0.55 11.38 8.95
N ARG A 33 -0.59 11.68 10.26
CA ARG A 33 -1.76 11.43 11.10
C ARG A 33 -2.83 12.49 10.86
N VAL A 34 -3.77 12.18 9.97
CA VAL A 34 -4.98 12.97 9.73
C VAL A 34 -6.11 12.44 10.64
N ASP A 35 -6.83 13.32 11.33
CA ASP A 35 -8.12 12.99 11.95
C ASP A 35 -9.13 12.72 10.84
N TYR A 36 -9.68 11.50 10.76
CA TYR A 36 -10.47 11.06 9.60
C TYR A 36 -11.93 10.79 9.97
N ASP A 37 -12.85 11.30 9.16
CA ASP A 37 -14.29 11.10 9.28
C ASP A 37 -14.67 9.64 9.06
N ARG A 38 -15.72 9.20 9.79
CA ARG A 38 -16.02 7.78 10.09
C ARG A 38 -16.64 7.00 8.91
N ASP A 39 -16.62 7.56 7.71
CA ASP A 39 -17.27 7.03 6.51
C ASP A 39 -16.20 6.56 5.50
N GLY A 40 -15.67 5.35 5.68
CA GLY A 40 -14.59 4.79 4.84
C GLY A 40 -15.09 3.86 3.72
N GLY A 41 -14.53 4.04 2.51
CA GLY A 41 -14.36 3.07 1.40
C GLY A 41 -15.59 2.50 0.68
N VAL A 42 -15.67 2.67 -0.65
CA VAL A 42 -16.59 1.89 -1.50
C VAL A 42 -15.92 0.56 -1.89
N MET A 43 -16.45 -0.56 -1.39
CA MET A 43 -16.16 -1.89 -1.95
C MET A 43 -16.82 -1.98 -3.32
N LEU A 44 -16.05 -1.98 -4.41
CA LEU A 44 -16.63 -2.20 -5.73
C LEU A 44 -17.06 -3.66 -5.88
N SER A 45 -18.33 -3.88 -6.22
CA SER A 45 -18.81 -5.18 -6.69
C SER A 45 -18.36 -5.45 -8.13
N ASP A 46 -18.26 -4.41 -8.97
CA ASP A 46 -18.04 -4.53 -10.41
C ASP A 46 -17.04 -3.50 -10.96
N ILE A 47 -16.19 -3.95 -11.88
CA ILE A 47 -15.08 -3.19 -12.51
C ILE A 47 -15.58 -2.27 -13.64
N SER A 48 -16.85 -2.37 -14.03
CA SER A 48 -17.42 -1.64 -15.18
C SER A 48 -17.48 -0.12 -15.04
N ASP A 49 -17.27 0.42 -13.83
CA ASP A 49 -17.42 1.85 -13.53
C ASP A 49 -16.09 2.63 -13.58
N LEU A 50 -15.06 2.10 -14.23
CA LEU A 50 -13.86 2.87 -14.57
C LEU A 50 -14.26 4.11 -15.37
N LYS A 51 -14.09 5.30 -14.78
CA LYS A 51 -14.55 6.58 -15.34
C LYS A 51 -13.95 6.78 -16.73
N ASN A 52 -14.83 6.82 -17.73
CA ASN A 52 -14.45 7.00 -19.12
C ASN A 52 -13.72 8.35 -19.29
N GLY A 53 -12.44 8.32 -19.69
CA GLY A 53 -11.61 9.52 -19.90
C GLY A 53 -10.59 9.86 -18.81
N GLN A 54 -10.50 9.07 -17.72
CA GLN A 54 -9.42 9.16 -16.73
C GLN A 54 -8.36 8.06 -16.96
N LYS A 55 -7.10 8.38 -16.65
CA LYS A 55 -5.96 7.44 -16.74
C LYS A 55 -6.03 6.49 -15.55
N ASN A 56 -6.16 5.19 -15.79
CA ASN A 56 -6.28 4.17 -14.76
C ASN A 56 -4.92 3.88 -14.12
N ILE A 57 -4.64 4.56 -13.01
CA ILE A 57 -3.42 4.34 -12.21
C ILE A 57 -3.71 3.30 -11.12
N VAL A 58 -3.10 2.13 -11.28
CA VAL A 58 -3.38 0.96 -10.45
C VAL A 58 -2.19 0.66 -9.54
N GLY A 59 -2.42 0.72 -8.24
CA GLY A 59 -1.49 0.30 -7.22
C GLY A 59 -1.59 -1.20 -6.99
N ILE A 60 -0.47 -1.91 -7.13
CA ILE A 60 -0.40 -3.36 -6.91
C ILE A 60 0.43 -3.62 -5.66
N THR A 61 -0.17 -4.38 -4.75
CA THR A 61 0.47 -4.79 -3.50
C THR A 61 0.11 -6.24 -3.21
N GLY A 62 1.00 -6.97 -2.55
CA GLY A 62 0.70 -8.35 -2.20
C GLY A 62 1.72 -9.01 -1.31
N THR A 63 1.46 -10.29 -1.01
CA THR A 63 2.38 -11.09 -0.20
C THR A 63 3.65 -11.43 -0.97
N ARG A 64 4.73 -11.64 -0.24
CA ARG A 64 6.04 -11.99 -0.83
C ARG A 64 6.14 -13.45 -1.25
N SER A 65 5.21 -14.28 -0.79
CA SER A 65 5.15 -15.72 -1.08
C SER A 65 4.34 -16.07 -2.33
N PHE A 66 3.65 -15.11 -2.94
CA PHE A 66 2.89 -15.35 -4.17
C PHE A 66 3.83 -15.29 -5.37
N ASN A 67 3.88 -16.35 -6.17
CA ASN A 67 4.81 -16.49 -7.29
C ASN A 67 4.18 -17.21 -8.50
N ASP A 68 2.86 -17.11 -8.64
CA ASP A 68 2.11 -17.67 -9.76
C ASP A 68 1.81 -16.55 -10.76
N TYR A 69 2.67 -16.43 -11.78
CA TYR A 69 2.56 -15.36 -12.76
C TYR A 69 1.37 -15.53 -13.69
N ASP A 70 0.98 -16.77 -14.02
CA ASP A 70 -0.12 -17.02 -14.95
C ASP A 70 -1.44 -16.61 -14.30
N ARG A 71 -1.65 -16.98 -13.03
CA ARG A 71 -2.80 -16.53 -12.25
C ARG A 71 -2.79 -15.02 -12.01
N PHE A 72 -1.62 -14.44 -11.76
CA PHE A 72 -1.49 -12.98 -11.66
C PHE A 72 -1.92 -12.31 -12.96
N LYS A 73 -1.41 -12.79 -14.11
CA LYS A 73 -1.70 -12.25 -15.43
C LYS A 73 -3.19 -12.37 -15.79
N GLU A 74 -3.82 -13.51 -15.55
CA GLU A 74 -5.26 -13.71 -15.80
C GLU A 74 -6.11 -12.65 -15.09
N VAL A 75 -5.78 -12.37 -13.83
CA VAL A 75 -6.44 -11.31 -13.07
C VAL A 75 -6.20 -9.95 -13.72
N MET A 76 -4.96 -9.64 -14.07
CA MET A 76 -4.55 -8.33 -14.60
C MET A 76 -5.11 -8.05 -15.99
N ASP A 77 -5.22 -9.06 -16.86
CA ASP A 77 -5.79 -8.98 -18.21
C ASP A 77 -7.27 -8.55 -18.19
N GLY A 78 -7.96 -8.75 -17.05
CA GLY A 78 -9.32 -8.28 -16.82
C GLY A 78 -9.46 -6.77 -16.57
N PHE A 79 -8.36 -6.03 -16.50
CA PHE A 79 -8.35 -4.59 -16.23
C PHE A 79 -7.70 -3.80 -17.36
N LYS A 80 -8.30 -2.65 -17.69
CA LYS A 80 -7.63 -1.63 -18.51
C LYS A 80 -6.71 -0.80 -17.61
N ILE A 81 -5.40 -0.91 -17.78
CA ILE A 81 -4.41 -0.27 -16.93
C ILE A 81 -3.51 0.62 -17.76
N ASP A 82 -3.40 1.89 -17.38
CA ASP A 82 -2.52 2.84 -18.06
C ASP A 82 -1.18 3.03 -17.31
N LYS A 83 -1.19 2.83 -15.99
CA LYS A 83 0.01 2.90 -15.15
C LYS A 83 -0.10 1.95 -13.97
N ILE A 84 1.00 1.29 -13.64
CA ILE A 84 1.16 0.43 -12.46
C ILE A 84 2.07 1.12 -11.46
N VAL A 85 1.63 1.14 -10.20
CA VAL A 85 2.41 1.60 -9.04
C VAL A 85 2.66 0.43 -8.11
N SER A 86 3.90 0.18 -7.71
CA SER A 86 4.22 -0.96 -6.82
C SER A 86 5.35 -0.63 -5.84
N GLY A 87 5.68 -1.57 -4.96
CA GLY A 87 6.60 -1.36 -3.84
C GLY A 87 7.93 -2.09 -3.88
N GLY A 88 8.19 -2.84 -4.95
CA GLY A 88 9.46 -3.51 -5.21
C GLY A 88 9.85 -4.62 -4.24
N ALA A 89 8.92 -5.19 -3.48
CA ALA A 89 9.19 -6.41 -2.73
C ALA A 89 9.29 -7.64 -3.66
N LYS A 90 9.66 -8.80 -3.10
CA LYS A 90 9.56 -10.07 -3.82
C LYS A 90 8.08 -10.47 -3.99
N GLY A 91 7.81 -11.40 -4.91
CA GLY A 91 6.47 -11.95 -5.14
C GLY A 91 5.63 -11.02 -6.01
N THR A 92 4.46 -10.59 -5.51
CA THR A 92 3.49 -9.77 -6.27
C THR A 92 4.12 -8.55 -6.93
N ASP A 93 4.96 -7.78 -6.21
CA ASP A 93 5.55 -6.56 -6.76
C ASP A 93 6.49 -6.84 -7.96
N LYS A 94 7.17 -8.00 -7.98
CA LYS A 94 7.99 -8.41 -9.15
C LYS A 94 7.16 -8.93 -10.31
N MET A 95 6.02 -9.55 -10.03
CA MET A 95 5.07 -9.92 -11.09
C MET A 95 4.41 -8.67 -11.70
N ALA A 96 4.14 -7.65 -10.89
CA ALA A 96 3.66 -6.35 -11.36
C ALA A 96 4.65 -5.67 -12.31
N GLU A 97 5.93 -5.60 -11.92
CA GLU A 97 7.01 -5.09 -12.76
C GLU A 97 7.08 -5.85 -14.09
N ARG A 98 7.12 -7.19 -14.02
CA ARG A 98 7.16 -8.06 -15.20
C ARG A 98 5.97 -7.81 -16.14
N TYR A 99 4.76 -7.77 -15.60
CA TYR A 99 3.54 -7.54 -16.38
C TYR A 99 3.52 -6.18 -17.05
N ALA A 100 4.02 -5.14 -16.36
CA ALA A 100 4.11 -3.80 -16.93
C ALA A 100 5.06 -3.77 -18.13
N VAL A 101 6.24 -4.39 -18.01
CA VAL A 101 7.22 -4.48 -19.10
C VAL A 101 6.66 -5.28 -20.29
N GLU A 102 6.04 -6.43 -20.04
CA GLU A 102 5.50 -7.30 -21.11
C GLU A 102 4.38 -6.63 -21.91
N ASN A 103 3.58 -5.77 -21.28
CA ASN A 103 2.44 -5.09 -21.91
C ASN A 103 2.72 -3.63 -22.30
N GLY A 104 3.94 -3.13 -22.09
CA GLY A 104 4.30 -1.73 -22.38
C GLY A 104 3.53 -0.71 -21.53
N ILE A 105 3.15 -1.08 -20.30
CA ILE A 105 2.43 -0.22 -19.36
C ILE A 105 3.44 0.62 -18.57
N GLU A 106 3.11 1.88 -18.29
CA GLU A 106 3.95 2.73 -17.45
C GLU A 106 4.09 2.13 -16.04
N PHE A 107 5.31 2.03 -15.52
CA PHE A 107 5.59 1.43 -14.21
C PHE A 107 6.30 2.42 -13.29
N GLU A 108 5.82 2.58 -12.07
CA GLU A 108 6.45 3.36 -11.02
C GLU A 108 6.63 2.52 -9.74
N GLU A 109 7.86 2.49 -9.23
CA GLU A 109 8.22 1.69 -8.05
C GLU A 109 8.60 2.60 -6.88
N PHE A 110 7.96 2.42 -5.73
CA PHE A 110 8.31 3.08 -4.48
C PHE A 110 9.09 2.14 -3.57
N LEU A 111 10.41 2.31 -3.52
CA LEU A 111 11.27 1.53 -2.63
C LEU A 111 11.29 2.11 -1.21
N PRO A 112 11.26 1.25 -0.16
CA PRO A 112 11.34 1.70 1.22
C PRO A 112 12.75 2.25 1.56
N GLU A 113 12.79 3.49 2.04
CA GLU A 113 14.03 4.18 2.45
C GLU A 113 14.49 3.76 3.87
N TRP A 114 14.89 2.49 4.03
CA TRP A 114 15.27 1.92 5.34
C TRP A 114 16.39 2.68 6.05
N ASN A 115 17.38 3.18 5.30
CA ASN A 115 18.51 3.93 5.84
C ASN A 115 18.07 5.25 6.49
N LYS A 116 16.97 5.85 6.03
CA LYS A 116 16.47 7.14 6.49
C LYS A 116 15.42 7.01 7.58
N TYR A 117 14.41 6.15 7.37
CA TYR A 117 13.24 6.08 8.24
C TYR A 117 13.19 4.81 9.12
N GLY A 118 14.18 3.91 8.99
CA GLY A 118 14.19 2.66 9.74
C GLY A 118 12.88 1.89 9.58
N LYS A 119 12.29 1.42 10.69
CA LYS A 119 11.05 0.63 10.66
C LYS A 119 9.85 1.35 10.02
N ALA A 120 9.83 2.68 10.02
CA ALA A 120 8.76 3.48 9.40
C ALA A 120 8.85 3.53 7.87
N ALA A 121 9.99 3.13 7.27
CA ALA A 121 10.18 3.16 5.83
C ALA A 121 9.13 2.33 5.05
N GLY A 122 8.74 1.18 5.60
CA GLY A 122 7.68 0.34 5.02
C GLY A 122 6.32 1.03 5.00
N PRO A 123 5.79 1.47 6.15
CA PRO A 123 4.55 2.24 6.22
C PRO A 123 4.54 3.50 5.35
N ILE A 124 5.59 4.33 5.40
CA ILE A 124 5.69 5.55 4.58
C ILE A 124 5.62 5.21 3.09
N ARG A 125 6.31 4.14 2.67
CA ARG A 125 6.23 3.63 1.29
C ARG A 125 4.82 3.19 0.92
N ASN A 126 4.10 2.49 1.80
CA ASN A 126 2.72 2.08 1.55
C ASN A 126 1.79 3.29 1.34
N ILE A 127 1.98 4.35 2.13
CA ILE A 127 1.23 5.62 1.97
C ILE A 127 1.50 6.21 0.58
N LYS A 128 2.76 6.28 0.15
CA LYS A 128 3.13 6.78 -1.19
C LYS A 128 2.46 5.99 -2.33
N ILE A 129 2.44 4.65 -2.24
CA ILE A 129 1.74 3.80 -3.22
C ILE A 129 0.25 4.15 -3.29
N VAL A 130 -0.42 4.23 -2.14
CA VAL A 130 -1.87 4.52 -2.08
C VAL A 130 -2.16 5.93 -2.60
N ALA A 131 -1.36 6.92 -2.23
CA ALA A 131 -1.53 8.30 -2.68
C ALA A 131 -1.41 8.42 -4.21
N ALA A 132 -0.45 7.72 -4.80
CA ALA A 132 -0.19 7.73 -6.25
C ALA A 132 -1.17 6.90 -7.08
N SER A 133 -2.04 6.09 -6.46
CA SER A 133 -2.95 5.16 -7.15
C SER A 133 -4.40 5.60 -7.05
N GLU A 134 -5.21 5.33 -8.08
CA GLU A 134 -6.66 5.48 -8.02
C GLU A 134 -7.34 4.21 -7.50
N ILE A 135 -6.80 3.06 -7.92
CA ILE A 135 -7.31 1.72 -7.61
C ILE A 135 -6.19 0.90 -6.98
N ILE A 136 -6.51 0.13 -5.94
CA ILE A 136 -5.58 -0.80 -5.31
C ILE A 136 -6.02 -2.25 -5.60
N LEU A 137 -5.16 -3.00 -6.26
CA LEU A 137 -5.28 -4.46 -6.40
C LEU A 137 -4.37 -5.13 -5.38
N ALA A 138 -4.97 -5.78 -4.38
CA ALA A 138 -4.27 -6.39 -3.26
C ALA A 138 -4.32 -7.93 -3.34
N PHE A 139 -3.17 -8.56 -3.58
CA PHE A 139 -3.04 -10.02 -3.58
C PHE A 139 -2.69 -10.50 -2.16
N HIS A 140 -3.71 -10.93 -1.42
CA HIS A 140 -3.60 -11.17 0.01
C HIS A 140 -3.83 -12.64 0.38
N ASP A 141 -2.97 -13.16 1.25
CA ASP A 141 -3.01 -14.53 1.78
C ASP A 141 -3.68 -14.61 3.17
N GLY A 142 -4.30 -13.51 3.62
CA GLY A 142 -4.88 -13.36 4.96
C GLY A 142 -3.85 -13.22 6.10
N LYS A 143 -2.54 -13.24 5.80
CA LYS A 143 -1.46 -13.28 6.80
C LYS A 143 -0.46 -12.13 6.63
N SER A 144 -0.26 -11.64 5.42
CA SER A 144 0.70 -10.60 5.08
C SER A 144 0.34 -9.26 5.71
N ARG A 145 0.97 -8.95 6.85
CA ARG A 145 0.80 -7.66 7.57
C ARG A 145 1.12 -6.45 6.69
N GLY A 146 2.09 -6.56 5.78
CA GLY A 146 2.46 -5.47 4.88
C GLY A 146 1.37 -5.15 3.85
N THR A 147 0.75 -6.18 3.30
CA THR A 147 -0.38 -6.05 2.38
C THR A 147 -1.61 -5.52 3.12
N GLN A 148 -1.92 -6.06 4.30
CA GLN A 148 -3.01 -5.57 5.14
C GLN A 148 -2.85 -4.08 5.46
N SER A 149 -1.64 -3.65 5.83
CA SER A 149 -1.36 -2.22 6.06
C SER A 149 -1.67 -1.36 4.85
N THR A 150 -1.41 -1.83 3.63
CA THR A 150 -1.73 -1.07 2.41
C THR A 150 -3.23 -0.99 2.17
N ILE A 151 -3.95 -2.11 2.39
CA ILE A 151 -5.41 -2.18 2.30
C ILE A 151 -6.06 -1.21 3.29
N ASP A 152 -5.60 -1.19 4.54
CA ASP A 152 -6.15 -0.32 5.59
C ASP A 152 -5.95 1.17 5.24
N ILE A 153 -4.78 1.53 4.69
CA ILE A 153 -4.48 2.89 4.26
C ILE A 153 -5.37 3.28 3.07
N ALA A 154 -5.52 2.39 2.08
CA ALA A 154 -6.37 2.62 0.92
C ALA A 154 -7.85 2.80 1.31
N TYR A 155 -8.32 1.98 2.26
CA TYR A 155 -9.71 2.03 2.74
C TYR A 155 -9.98 3.36 3.43
N LYS A 156 -9.04 3.78 4.29
CA LYS A 156 -9.08 5.09 4.95
C LYS A 156 -8.96 6.25 3.97
N ALA A 157 -8.22 6.11 2.87
CA ALA A 157 -8.08 7.15 1.86
C ALA A 157 -9.27 7.21 0.87
N GLY A 158 -10.31 6.39 1.06
CA GLY A 158 -11.46 6.33 0.16
C GLY A 158 -11.12 5.84 -1.25
N LYS A 159 -10.00 5.12 -1.41
CA LYS A 159 -9.60 4.56 -2.70
C LYS A 159 -10.45 3.35 -3.04
N THR A 160 -10.55 3.06 -4.33
CA THR A 160 -11.13 1.81 -4.81
C THR A 160 -10.17 0.66 -4.50
N ILE A 161 -10.68 -0.43 -3.91
CA ILE A 161 -9.84 -1.59 -3.54
C ILE A 161 -10.50 -2.87 -4.05
N LYS A 162 -9.69 -3.74 -4.65
CA LYS A 162 -10.07 -5.12 -4.94
C LYS A 162 -9.03 -6.08 -4.35
N ILE A 163 -9.51 -7.01 -3.53
CA ILE A 163 -8.68 -7.99 -2.82
C ILE A 163 -8.82 -9.34 -3.51
N PHE A 164 -7.69 -9.95 -3.84
CA PHE A 164 -7.61 -11.30 -4.38
C PHE A 164 -7.06 -12.23 -3.31
N ASP A 165 -7.88 -13.20 -2.92
CA ASP A 165 -7.44 -14.26 -2.00
C ASP A 165 -6.59 -15.28 -2.76
N ILE A 166 -5.31 -15.32 -2.39
CA ILE A 166 -4.29 -16.22 -2.94
C ILE A 166 -3.93 -17.36 -1.98
N SER A 167 -4.61 -17.47 -0.83
CA SER A 167 -4.44 -18.58 0.10
C SER A 167 -5.08 -19.87 -0.42
N VAL A 168 -6.04 -19.74 -1.33
CA VAL A 168 -6.69 -20.85 -2.01
C VAL A 168 -5.89 -21.23 -3.24
N VAL A 169 -5.09 -22.29 -3.13
CA VAL A 169 -4.61 -23.04 -4.30
C VAL A 169 -5.83 -23.77 -4.83
N SER A 170 -6.33 -23.40 -6.02
CA SER A 170 -7.35 -24.19 -6.70
C SER A 170 -6.78 -25.61 -6.87
N ARG A 171 -7.31 -26.53 -6.08
CA ARG A 171 -7.24 -27.96 -6.38
C ARG A 171 -8.34 -28.22 -7.37
N ASP A 172 -8.09 -27.92 -8.63
CA ASP A 172 -8.90 -28.49 -9.70
C ASP A 172 -8.02 -29.53 -10.39
N VAL A 173 -8.36 -30.79 -10.10
CA VAL A 173 -7.89 -32.03 -10.72
C VAL A 173 -8.68 -32.26 -12.00
#